data_AF-X1Q5W3-F1
#
_entry.id   AF-X1Q5W3-F1
#
_cell.length_a   1.000
_cell.length_b   1.000
_cell.length_c   1.000
_cell.angle_alpha   90.00
_cell.angle_beta   90.00
_cell.angle_gamma   90.00
#
_symmetry.space_group_name_H-M   'P 1'
#
loop_
_entity.id
_entity.type
_entity.pdbx_description
1 polymer ?
#
loop_
_entity_poly.entity_id
_entity_poly.type
_entity_poly.pdbx_seq_one_letter_code
_entity_poly.pdbx_strand_id
1 'polypeptide(L)' 'RSEPVMQQWPVFTAAAQEWKKLSPTVQAAYNKYATNSGLTGRDLLMRAYIRGLYYYPTP' A
#
# COMPACT_ATOMS: atom_id res chain seq x y z
N ARG A 1 -13.49 12.71 -11.00
CA ARG A 1 -13.58 11.51 -10.14
C ARG A 1 -14.91 11.58 -9.39
N SER A 2 -15.55 10.46 -9.09
CA SER A 2 -16.83 10.45 -8.36
C SER A 2 -16.65 10.79 -6.87
N GLU A 3 -17.72 11.23 -6.22
CA GLU A 3 -17.74 11.65 -4.81
C GLU A 3 -17.23 10.57 -3.84
N PRO A 4 -17.59 9.27 -3.96
CA PRO A 4 -17.04 8.22 -3.12
C PRO A 4 -15.53 8.02 -3.27
N VAL A 5 -14.98 8.29 -4.46
CA VAL A 5 -13.53 8.18 -4.71
C VAL A 5 -12.78 9.34 -4.05
N MET A 6 -13.37 10.54 -4.04
CA MET A 6 -12.76 11.71 -3.40
C MET A 6 -12.69 11.55 -1.88
N GLN A 7 -13.70 10.92 -1.27
CA GLN A 7 -13.68 10.63 0.17
C GLN A 7 -12.54 9.69 0.60
N GLN A 8 -12.00 8.88 -0.32
CA GLN A 8 -10.87 7.99 -0.02
C GLN A 8 -9.51 8.70 -0.13
N TRP A 9 -9.43 9.88 -0.76
CA TRP A 9 -8.16 10.59 -0.99
C TRP A 9 -7.34 10.86 0.27
N PRO A 10 -7.92 11.19 1.44
CA PRO A 10 -7.14 11.37 2.66
C PRO A 10 -6.38 10.10 3.06
N VAL A 11 -7.00 8.92 2.92
CA VAL A 11 -6.38 7.64 3.27
C VAL A 11 -5.25 7.30 2.29
N PHE A 12 -5.46 7.49 0.99
CA PHE A 12 -4.41 7.31 -0.02
C PHE A 12 -3.25 8.28 0.17
N THR A 13 -3.55 9.53 0.57
CA THR A 13 -2.54 10.55 0.89
C THR A 13 -1.71 10.12 2.09
N ALA A 14 -2.36 9.66 3.17
CA ALA A 14 -1.67 9.16 4.36
C ALA A 14 -0.75 7.97 4.03
N ALA A 15 -1.26 6.96 3.32
CA ALA A 15 -0.46 5.80 2.90
C ALA A 15 0.74 6.19 2.03
N ALA A 16 0.57 7.18 1.14
CA ALA A 16 1.66 7.70 0.32
C ALA A 16 2.74 8.43 1.15
N GLN A 17 2.36 9.12 2.22
CA GLN A 17 3.31 9.76 3.14
C GLN A 17 4.06 8.71 3.96
N GLU A 18 3.38 7.66 4.43
CA GLU A 18 4.04 6.57 5.14
C GLU A 18 5.08 5.86 4.27
N TRP A 19 4.82 5.63 2.98
CA TRP A 19 5.82 5.10 2.04
C TRP A 19 7.11 5.94 2.01
N LYS A 20 6.98 7.28 2.02
CA LYS A 20 8.13 8.18 1.99
C LYS A 20 8.94 8.17 3.29
N LYS A 21 8.31 7.82 4.41
CA LYS A 21 8.97 7.70 5.72
C LYS A 21 9.70 6.38 5.90
N LEU A 22 9.42 5.36 5.08
CA LEU A 22 10.10 4.08 5.15
C LEU A 22 11.58 4.22 4.82
N SER A 23 12.42 3.49 5.55
CA SER A 23 13.83 3.40 5.23
C SER A 23 14.06 2.74 3.86
N PRO A 24 15.17 3.07 3.17
CA PRO A 24 15.49 2.45 1.88
C PRO A 24 15.50 0.92 1.93
N THR A 25 15.95 0.33 3.05
CA THR A 25 15.96 -1.12 3.28
C THR A 25 14.55 -1.71 3.26
N VAL A 26 13.59 -1.04 3.91
CA VAL A 26 12.20 -1.51 3.95
C VAL A 26 11.53 -1.33 2.58
N GLN A 27 11.79 -0.22 1.88
CA GLN A 27 11.31 -0.04 0.51
C GLN A 27 11.86 -1.12 -0.43
N ALA A 28 13.13 -1.48 -0.29
CA ALA A 28 13.75 -2.57 -1.04
C ALA A 28 13.12 -3.93 -0.72
N ALA A 29 12.80 -4.21 0.54
CA ALA A 29 12.09 -5.43 0.94
C ALA A 29 10.69 -5.50 0.31
N TYR A 30 9.93 -4.40 0.29
CA TYR A 30 8.65 -4.31 -0.40
C TYR A 30 8.78 -4.55 -1.90
N ASN A 31 9.78 -3.95 -2.55
CA ASN A 31 10.02 -4.17 -3.97
C ASN A 31 10.41 -5.63 -4.28
N LYS A 32 11.21 -6.26 -3.41
CA LYS A 32 11.54 -7.68 -3.52
C LYS A 32 10.29 -8.56 -3.35
N TYR A 33 9.38 -8.20 -2.43
CA TYR A 33 8.13 -8.93 -2.23
C TYR A 33 7.15 -8.74 -3.40
N ALA A 34 7.19 -7.60 -4.07
CA ALA A 34 6.38 -7.31 -5.26
C ALA A 34 6.82 -8.07 -6.53
N THR A 35 7.94 -8.82 -6.45
CA THR A 35 8.43 -9.62 -7.57
C THR A 35 7.36 -10.59 -8.04
N ASN A 36 7.09 -10.63 -9.35
CA ASN A 36 6.06 -11.45 -10.00
C ASN A 36 4.60 -11.17 -9.60
N SER A 37 4.32 -10.14 -8.79
CA SER A 37 2.94 -9.79 -8.42
C SER A 37 2.29 -8.76 -9.37
N GLY A 38 3.04 -8.20 -10.31
CA GLY A 38 2.58 -7.12 -11.20
C GLY A 38 2.30 -5.79 -10.47
N LEU A 39 2.74 -5.67 -9.22
CA LEU A 39 2.57 -4.48 -8.38
C LEU A 39 3.95 -3.88 -8.06
N THR A 40 4.01 -2.60 -7.75
CA THR A 40 5.20 -2.02 -7.14
C THR A 40 5.21 -2.27 -5.63
N GLY A 41 6.37 -2.17 -4.98
CA GLY A 41 6.44 -2.25 -3.52
C GLY A 41 5.57 -1.20 -2.82
N ARG A 42 5.41 -0.02 -3.45
CA ARG A 42 4.52 1.04 -2.97
C ARG A 42 3.05 0.62 -3.02
N ASP A 43 2.62 -0.04 -4.09
CA ASP A 43 1.24 -0.51 -4.23
C ASP A 43 0.91 -1.58 -3.19
N LEU A 44 1.87 -2.45 -2.86
CA LEU A 44 1.74 -3.41 -1.77
C LEU A 44 1.57 -2.72 -0.42
N LEU A 45 2.38 -1.71 -0.10
CA LEU A 45 2.19 -0.93 1.12
C LEU A 45 0.80 -0.27 1.14
N MET A 46 0.41 0.39 0.05
CA MET A 46 -0.89 1.06 -0.04
C MET A 46 -2.04 0.08 0.18
N ARG A 47 -1.96 -1.11 -0.42
CA ARG A 47 -2.95 -2.17 -0.24
C ARG A 47 -2.99 -2.67 1.21
N ALA A 48 -1.83 -2.90 1.81
CA ALA A 48 -1.70 -3.31 3.21
C ALA A 48 -2.27 -2.26 4.18
N TYR A 49 -2.01 -0.98 3.92
CA TYR A 49 -2.45 0.13 4.75
C TYR A 49 -3.97 0.35 4.68
N ILE A 50 -4.55 0.26 3.48
CA ILE A 50 -5.97 0.58 3.26
C ILE A 50 -6.87 -0.62 3.58
N ARG A 51 -6.45 -1.84 3.21
CA ARG A 51 -7.30 -3.04 3.31
C ARG A 51 -6.81 -4.07 4.33
N GLY A 52 -5.62 -3.89 4.92
CA GLY A 52 -4.94 -4.92 5.67
C GLY A 52 -4.18 -5.90 4.76
N LEU A 53 -3.06 -6.43 5.26
CA LEU A 53 -2.24 -7.41 4.51
C LEU A 53 -2.95 -8.77 4.39
N TYR A 54 -3.77 -9.13 5.37
CA TYR A 54 -4.54 -10.37 5.43
C TYR A 54 -6.03 -10.04 5.58
N TYR A 55 -6.84 -10.54 4.66
CA TYR A 55 -8.30 -10.49 4.79
C TYR A 55 -8.71 -11.62 5.75
N TYR A 56 -9.26 -11.28 6.91
CA TYR A 56 -9.84 -12.28 7.81
C TYR A 56 -11.24 -12.68 7.28
N PRO A 57 -11.68 -13.95 7.42
CA PRO A 57 -10.93 -15.08 7.95
C PRO A 57 -9.94 -15.62 6.91
N THR A 58 -8.69 -15.76 7.34
CA THR A 58 -7.72 -16.62 6.66
C THR A 58 -8.27 -18.05 6.65
N PRO A 59 -8.18 -18.79 5.53
CA PRO A 59 -8.69 -20.15 5.42
C PRO A 59 -8.06 -21.11 6.43
#